data_AF-A0A2G9EJF3-F1
#
_entry.id   AF-A0A2G9EJF3-F1
#
_cell.length_a   1.000
_cell.length_b   1.000
_cell.length_c   1.000
_cell.angle_alpha   90.00
_cell.angle_beta   90.00
_cell.angle_gamma   90.00
#
_symmetry.space_group_name_H-M   'P 1'
#
loop_
_entity.id
_entity.type
_entity.pdbx_description
1 polymer ?
#
loop_
_entity_poly.entity_id
_entity_poly.type
_entity_poly.pdbx_seq_one_letter_code
_entity_poly.pdbx_strand_id
1 'polypeptide(L)'
;MGKEMPGKVTSKYGDVKTYRYADVVDNNKSTDIPKKFKIKNNIKAQSDGYVMNIGAQNKHLRGESEYEELTKAGTKKSPFAEGITREDLQKIYEDNLEIGDIYEEQLKSGGVRKYKIINLDKKIGEVCNKEENRWEAAFGVKIHYNEKNKEYHMVPHYDGKDRDKK
;
A
#
# COMPACT_ATOMS: atom_id res chain seq x y z
N MET A 1 -16.79 -17.16 48.92
CA MET A 1 -15.80 -16.27 48.27
C MET A 1 -15.71 -16.63 46.81
N GLY A 2 -16.63 -16.11 46.00
CA GLY A 2 -16.63 -16.31 44.55
C GLY A 2 -15.68 -15.30 43.90
N LYS A 3 -14.77 -15.78 43.06
CA LYS A 3 -13.93 -14.90 42.24
C LYS A 3 -14.75 -14.50 41.01
N GLU A 4 -15.06 -13.22 40.89
CA GLU A 4 -15.64 -12.62 39.70
C GLU A 4 -14.66 -12.78 38.52
N MET A 5 -15.16 -13.29 37.40
CA MET A 5 -14.45 -13.30 36.12
C MET A 5 -14.63 -11.93 35.45
N PRO A 6 -13.57 -11.18 35.13
CA PRO A 6 -13.72 -9.91 34.45
C PRO A 6 -14.08 -10.11 32.97
N GLY A 7 -15.25 -9.60 32.60
CA GLY A 7 -15.45 -8.81 31.38
C GLY A 7 -15.33 -9.54 30.05
N LYS A 8 -16.45 -10.07 29.56
CA LYS A 8 -16.68 -10.41 28.15
C LYS A 8 -16.49 -9.15 27.28
N VAL A 9 -15.36 -9.06 26.58
CA VAL A 9 -15.14 -8.02 25.56
C VAL A 9 -16.06 -8.33 24.38
N THR A 10 -17.18 -7.62 24.28
CA THR A 10 -18.02 -7.63 23.08
C THR A 10 -17.37 -6.72 22.04
N SER A 11 -16.56 -7.32 21.16
CA SER A 11 -16.11 -6.65 19.93
C SER A 11 -17.35 -6.23 19.14
N LYS A 12 -17.46 -4.93 18.85
CA LYS A 12 -18.52 -4.35 18.01
C LYS A 12 -18.21 -4.45 16.51
N TYR A 13 -17.14 -5.16 16.15
CA TYR A 13 -16.77 -5.43 14.77
C TYR A 13 -17.01 -6.90 14.49
N GLY A 14 -18.03 -7.17 13.66
CA GLY A 14 -18.36 -8.51 13.20
C GLY A 14 -17.17 -9.19 12.55
N ASP A 15 -17.00 -10.46 12.93
CA ASP A 15 -16.04 -11.46 12.49
C ASP A 15 -15.33 -11.17 11.14
N VAL A 16 -14.14 -10.56 11.21
CA VAL A 16 -13.19 -10.57 10.10
C VAL A 16 -12.64 -11.98 10.00
N LYS A 17 -13.08 -12.76 9.01
CA LYS A 17 -12.43 -14.03 8.66
C LYS A 17 -11.07 -13.74 8.03
N THR A 18 -10.02 -13.69 8.86
CA THR A 18 -8.64 -13.70 8.41
C THR A 18 -8.23 -15.12 8.00
N TYR A 19 -7.98 -15.35 6.71
CA TYR A 19 -7.28 -16.55 6.24
C TYR A 19 -5.78 -16.24 6.21
N ARG A 20 -5.00 -16.84 7.12
CA ARG A 20 -3.52 -16.77 7.08
C ARG A 20 -3.02 -17.91 6.21
N TYR A 21 -2.32 -17.61 5.13
CA TYR A 21 -1.47 -18.59 4.46
C TYR A 21 -0.14 -18.71 5.21
N ALA A 22 0.30 -19.95 5.45
CA ALA A 22 1.46 -20.26 6.29
C ALA A 22 2.79 -20.27 5.49
N ASP A 23 3.83 -19.82 6.18
CA ASP A 23 5.28 -20.08 6.07
C ASP A 23 5.91 -20.31 4.69
N VAL A 24 6.65 -19.30 4.19
CA VAL A 24 7.82 -19.55 3.32
C VAL A 24 8.96 -18.55 3.60
N VAL A 25 9.93 -19.04 4.40
CA VAL A 25 11.40 -18.99 4.27
C VAL A 25 12.11 -17.65 3.99
N ASP A 26 12.95 -17.25 4.95
CA ASP A 26 14.08 -16.33 4.81
C ASP A 26 14.95 -16.65 3.59
N ASN A 27 15.12 -15.71 2.66
CA ASN A 27 16.32 -15.64 1.81
C ASN A 27 16.57 -14.20 1.34
N ASN A 28 16.92 -13.35 2.31
CA ASN A 28 17.61 -12.10 2.03
C ASN A 28 19.05 -12.42 1.61
N LYS A 29 19.36 -12.33 0.30
CA LYS A 29 20.68 -12.01 -0.27
C LYS A 29 20.62 -12.02 -1.80
N SER A 30 20.67 -10.85 -2.41
CA SER A 30 21.35 -10.70 -3.70
C SER A 30 21.88 -9.29 -3.90
N THR A 31 23.17 -9.16 -3.63
CA THR A 31 24.05 -8.12 -4.17
C THR A 31 24.40 -8.49 -5.61
N ASP A 32 23.89 -7.74 -6.59
CA ASP A 32 24.60 -7.28 -7.80
C ASP A 32 23.60 -6.77 -8.83
N ILE A 33 23.76 -5.50 -9.23
CA ILE A 33 22.93 -4.84 -10.25
C ILE A 33 23.66 -4.97 -11.60
N PRO A 34 23.13 -5.68 -12.60
CA PRO A 34 23.64 -5.55 -13.95
C PRO A 34 23.06 -4.29 -14.60
N LYS A 35 23.97 -3.36 -14.95
CA LYS A 35 23.68 -2.22 -15.83
C LYS A 35 23.25 -2.74 -17.22
N LYS A 36 22.15 -2.16 -17.71
CA LYS A 36 21.59 -2.22 -19.08
C LYS A 36 20.96 -3.56 -19.49
N PHE A 37 19.66 -3.70 -19.25
CA PHE A 37 18.80 -4.57 -20.05
C PHE A 37 17.88 -3.74 -20.94
N LYS A 38 17.98 -3.94 -22.26
CA LYS A 38 16.99 -3.51 -23.23
C LYS A 38 15.74 -4.37 -23.01
N ILE A 39 14.62 -3.75 -22.67
CA ILE A 39 13.32 -4.40 -22.48
C ILE A 39 12.86 -4.94 -23.84
N LYS A 40 13.13 -6.22 -24.10
CA LYS A 40 12.44 -7.02 -25.11
C LYS A 40 11.44 -7.88 -24.36
N ASN A 41 10.15 -7.66 -24.65
CA ASN A 41 9.01 -8.47 -24.22
C ASN A 41 9.41 -9.90 -23.87
N ASN A 42 9.25 -10.33 -22.61
CA ASN A 42 8.84 -11.71 -22.29
C ASN A 42 8.70 -12.01 -20.78
N ILE A 43 7.48 -12.47 -20.44
CA ILE A 43 7.22 -13.71 -19.67
C ILE A 43 7.32 -13.65 -18.13
N LYS A 44 7.77 -12.56 -17.51
CA LYS A 44 7.62 -12.37 -16.04
C LYS A 44 6.74 -11.20 -15.59
N ALA A 45 6.41 -10.28 -16.51
CA ALA A 45 5.57 -9.09 -16.26
C ALA A 45 4.05 -9.39 -16.07
N GLN A 46 3.67 -10.68 -16.06
CA GLN A 46 2.37 -11.17 -15.61
C GLN A 46 2.55 -11.86 -14.25
N SER A 47 2.70 -11.10 -13.19
CA SER A 47 2.18 -11.52 -11.89
C SER A 47 0.85 -10.80 -11.73
N ASP A 48 -0.25 -11.56 -11.79
CA ASP A 48 -1.65 -11.15 -11.72
C ASP A 48 -2.24 -10.30 -12.86
N GLY A 49 -1.45 -9.88 -13.86
CA GLY A 49 -1.99 -9.29 -15.10
C GLY A 49 -2.56 -7.88 -14.95
N TYR A 50 -2.01 -7.07 -14.04
CA TYR A 50 -2.43 -5.69 -13.77
C TYR A 50 -1.49 -4.65 -14.38
N VAL A 51 -2.03 -3.52 -14.83
CA VAL A 51 -1.28 -2.36 -15.36
C VAL A 51 -1.40 -1.15 -14.43
N MET A 52 -0.33 -0.36 -14.26
CA MET A 52 -0.39 0.83 -13.41
C MET A 52 -1.33 1.89 -14.02
N ASN A 53 -2.33 2.33 -13.26
CA ASN A 53 -3.18 3.46 -13.63
C ASN A 53 -2.45 4.77 -13.33
N ILE A 54 -1.88 5.37 -14.37
CA ILE A 54 -1.07 6.59 -14.26
C ILE A 54 -1.84 7.76 -13.65
N GLY A 55 -3.08 8.01 -14.11
CA GLY A 55 -3.88 9.12 -13.58
C GLY A 55 -4.28 8.93 -12.11
N ALA A 56 -4.47 7.69 -11.64
CA ALA A 56 -4.67 7.42 -10.24
C ALA A 56 -3.37 7.55 -9.43
N GLN A 57 -2.25 7.10 -10.00
CA GLN A 57 -0.93 7.18 -9.39
C GLN A 57 -0.46 8.63 -9.20
N ASN A 58 -0.62 9.47 -10.22
CA ASN A 58 -0.22 10.88 -10.23
C ASN A 58 -0.88 11.69 -9.11
N LYS A 59 -2.07 11.31 -8.64
CA LYS A 59 -2.76 11.94 -7.50
C LYS A 59 -2.03 11.79 -6.16
N HIS A 60 -0.90 11.07 -6.14
CA HIS A 60 -0.08 10.81 -4.96
C HIS A 60 1.38 11.25 -5.13
N LEU A 61 1.76 11.80 -6.29
CA LEU A 61 3.13 12.22 -6.59
C LEU A 61 3.23 13.75 -6.61
N ARG A 62 4.10 14.31 -5.78
CA ARG A 62 4.33 15.77 -5.73
C ARG A 62 4.92 16.24 -7.06
N GLY A 63 4.48 17.40 -7.55
CA GLY A 63 4.90 17.94 -8.84
C GLY A 63 4.12 17.42 -10.05
N GLU A 64 3.32 16.37 -9.92
CA GLU A 64 2.39 15.95 -10.97
C GLU A 64 1.14 16.84 -10.96
N SER A 65 0.65 17.21 -12.15
CA SER A 65 -0.47 18.13 -12.32
C SER A 65 -1.72 17.75 -11.51
N GLU A 66 -2.06 16.46 -11.48
CA GLU A 66 -3.24 15.93 -10.80
C GLU A 66 -3.12 16.08 -9.27
N TYR A 67 -1.92 15.91 -8.72
CA TYR A 67 -1.69 16.15 -7.29
C TYR A 67 -1.81 17.63 -6.95
N GLU A 68 -1.19 18.50 -7.77
CA GLU A 68 -1.19 19.94 -7.55
C GLU A 68 -2.61 20.54 -7.67
N GLU A 69 -3.40 20.12 -8.65
CA GLU A 69 -4.80 20.56 -8.81
C GLU A 69 -5.66 20.16 -7.62
N LEU A 70 -5.56 18.92 -7.17
CA LEU A 70 -6.31 18.43 -6.01
C LEU A 70 -5.92 19.16 -4.73
N THR A 71 -4.63 19.41 -4.54
CA THR A 71 -4.11 20.10 -3.36
C THR A 71 -4.55 21.57 -3.36
N LYS A 72 -4.51 22.26 -4.51
CA LYS A 72 -5.05 23.61 -4.69
C LYS A 72 -6.55 23.69 -4.40
N ALA A 73 -7.30 22.64 -4.74
CA ALA A 73 -8.72 22.51 -4.39
C ALA A 73 -8.97 22.15 -2.91
N GLY A 74 -7.93 22.10 -2.07
CA GLY A 74 -8.03 21.77 -0.64
C GLY A 74 -8.21 20.28 -0.34
N THR A 75 -8.07 19.41 -1.35
CA THR A 75 -8.17 17.96 -1.13
C THR A 75 -6.88 17.44 -0.50
N LYS A 76 -7.00 16.81 0.67
CA LYS A 76 -5.88 16.10 1.31
C LYS A 76 -5.64 14.75 0.62
N LYS A 77 -4.55 14.64 -0.12
CA LYS A 77 -4.04 13.39 -0.70
C LYS A 77 -2.75 12.98 0.01
N SER A 78 -2.66 11.73 0.45
CA SER A 78 -1.42 11.15 0.98
C SER A 78 -0.33 11.18 -0.08
N PRO A 79 0.75 11.98 0.07
CA PRO A 79 1.78 12.08 -0.94
C PRO A 79 2.93 11.10 -0.69
N PHE A 80 3.54 10.61 -1.77
CA PHE A 80 4.89 10.08 -1.71
C PHE A 80 5.89 11.19 -1.41
N ALA A 81 7.05 10.78 -0.87
CA ALA A 81 8.15 11.71 -0.61
C ALA A 81 8.66 12.32 -1.93
N GLU A 82 9.22 13.53 -1.83
CA GLU A 82 9.83 14.20 -2.97
C GLU A 82 10.95 13.33 -3.57
N GLY A 83 11.01 13.29 -4.90
CA GLY A 83 11.98 12.47 -5.64
C GLY A 83 11.57 11.01 -5.85
N ILE A 84 10.48 10.52 -5.24
CA ILE A 84 9.91 9.20 -5.59
C ILE A 84 9.21 9.31 -6.94
N THR A 85 9.61 8.47 -7.90
CA THR A 85 9.03 8.46 -9.24
C THR A 85 8.05 7.30 -9.46
N ARG A 86 7.36 7.31 -10.60
CA ARG A 86 6.51 6.18 -11.02
C ARG A 86 7.32 4.90 -11.23
N GLU A 87 8.53 5.02 -11.76
CA GLU A 87 9.44 3.91 -11.97
C GLU A 87 9.89 3.28 -10.65
N ASP A 88 10.14 4.09 -9.62
CA ASP A 88 10.46 3.58 -8.27
C ASP A 88 9.29 2.77 -7.71
N LEU A 89 8.06 3.25 -7.88
CA LEU A 89 6.86 2.58 -7.39
C LEU A 89 6.57 1.30 -8.18
N GLN A 90 6.74 1.33 -9.50
CA GLN A 90 6.64 0.14 -10.34
C GLN A 90 7.65 -0.92 -9.90
N LYS A 91 8.89 -0.51 -9.62
CA LYS A 91 9.92 -1.41 -9.11
C LYS A 91 9.54 -2.00 -7.75
N ILE A 92 9.00 -1.20 -6.83
CA ILE A 92 8.50 -1.72 -5.54
C ILE A 92 7.39 -2.77 -5.76
N TYR A 93 6.46 -2.51 -6.69
CA TYR A 93 5.43 -3.48 -7.04
C TYR A 93 6.03 -4.78 -7.57
N GLU A 94 6.91 -4.70 -8.56
CA GLU A 94 7.58 -5.84 -9.22
C GLU A 94 8.45 -6.65 -8.24
N ASP A 95 9.21 -5.99 -7.37
CA ASP A 95 10.09 -6.66 -6.41
C ASP A 95 9.29 -7.37 -5.28
N ASN A 96 8.00 -7.04 -5.08
CA ASN A 96 7.18 -7.51 -3.96
C ASN A 96 5.89 -8.23 -4.39
N LEU A 97 5.86 -8.76 -5.61
CA LEU A 97 4.66 -9.41 -6.19
C LEU A 97 4.13 -10.56 -5.35
N GLU A 98 5.03 -11.37 -4.79
CA GLU A 98 4.68 -12.55 -3.97
C GLU A 98 4.67 -12.24 -2.46
N ILE A 99 5.18 -11.08 -2.04
CA ILE A 99 5.40 -10.75 -0.62
C ILE A 99 4.17 -10.08 0.00
N GLY A 100 3.56 -10.68 1.00
CA GLY A 100 2.48 -10.08 1.79
C GLY A 100 1.09 -10.49 1.36
N ASP A 101 0.12 -10.31 2.26
CA ASP A 101 -1.25 -10.78 2.07
C ASP A 101 -2.06 -9.87 1.13
N ILE A 102 -2.95 -10.50 0.36
CA ILE A 102 -4.02 -9.79 -0.35
C ILE A 102 -5.24 -9.71 0.56
N TYR A 103 -5.66 -8.50 0.84
CA TYR A 103 -6.86 -8.18 1.61
C TYR A 103 -8.01 -7.87 0.68
N GLU A 104 -9.19 -8.37 1.03
CA GLU A 104 -10.44 -8.02 0.37
C GLU A 104 -11.34 -7.27 1.34
N GLU A 105 -11.83 -6.11 0.92
CA GLU A 105 -12.71 -5.25 1.71
C GLU A 105 -14.02 -5.03 0.96
N GLN A 106 -15.14 -5.36 1.61
CA GLN A 106 -16.45 -5.09 1.07
C GLN A 106 -16.82 -3.63 1.30
N LEU A 107 -16.97 -2.89 0.21
CA LEU A 107 -17.36 -1.49 0.22
C LEU A 107 -18.85 -1.35 0.56
N LYS A 108 -19.19 -0.31 1.33
CA LYS A 108 -20.58 0.05 1.64
C LYS A 108 -21.47 0.25 0.40
N SER A 109 -20.86 0.57 -0.75
CA SER A 109 -21.53 0.73 -2.04
C SER A 109 -21.78 -0.58 -2.79
N GLY A 110 -21.50 -1.75 -2.21
CA GLY A 110 -21.79 -3.05 -2.83
C GLY A 110 -20.73 -3.58 -3.79
N GLY A 111 -19.44 -3.33 -3.52
CA GLY A 111 -18.33 -3.87 -4.31
C GLY A 111 -17.20 -4.41 -3.42
N VAL A 112 -16.25 -5.15 -3.99
CA VAL A 112 -15.06 -5.62 -3.28
C VAL A 112 -13.85 -4.83 -3.74
N ARG A 113 -13.09 -4.26 -2.80
CA ARG A 113 -11.79 -3.67 -3.04
C ARG A 113 -10.73 -4.67 -2.61
N LYS A 114 -9.85 -5.04 -3.54
CA LYS A 114 -8.66 -5.83 -3.22
C LYS A 114 -7.47 -4.91 -3.04
N TYR A 115 -6.64 -5.20 -2.05
CA TYR A 115 -5.41 -4.47 -1.85
C TYR A 115 -4.35 -5.31 -1.18
N LYS A 116 -3.10 -4.90 -1.34
CA LYS A 116 -1.92 -5.49 -0.70
C LYS A 116 -1.15 -4.43 0.05
N ILE A 117 -0.55 -4.80 1.17
CA ILE A 117 0.29 -3.90 1.96
C ILE A 117 1.72 -4.42 1.94
N ILE A 118 2.66 -3.55 1.56
CA ILE A 118 4.10 -3.82 1.63
C ILE A 118 4.69 -2.81 2.62
N ASN A 119 5.25 -3.32 3.71
CA ASN A 119 6.01 -2.49 4.65
C ASN A 119 7.45 -2.36 4.15
N LEU A 120 8.02 -1.18 4.31
CA LEU A 120 9.34 -0.78 3.84
C LEU A 120 10.17 -0.26 5.01
N ASP A 121 11.47 -0.47 4.96
CA ASP A 121 12.39 0.00 6.02
C ASP A 121 12.72 1.49 5.92
N LYS A 122 12.33 2.14 4.82
CA LYS A 122 12.56 3.58 4.57
C LYS A 122 11.25 4.36 4.49
N LYS A 123 11.30 5.62 4.95
CA LYS A 123 10.18 6.56 4.76
C LYS A 123 9.95 6.73 3.26
N ILE A 124 8.72 6.48 2.81
CA ILE A 124 8.32 6.57 1.40
C ILE A 124 7.32 7.69 1.14
N GLY A 125 6.74 8.27 2.18
CA GLY A 125 5.75 9.34 2.03
C GLY A 125 5.09 9.72 3.34
N GLU A 126 3.88 10.24 3.23
CA GLU A 126 3.09 10.72 4.36
C GLU A 126 1.62 10.33 4.19
N VAL A 127 0.95 10.02 5.28
CA VAL A 127 -0.49 9.72 5.32
C VAL A 127 -1.18 10.75 6.20
N CYS A 128 -2.31 11.30 5.75
CA CYS A 128 -3.12 12.18 6.57
C CYS A 128 -4.02 11.34 7.49
N ASN A 129 -3.76 11.40 8.80
CA ASN A 129 -4.68 10.97 9.81
C ASN A 129 -5.81 12.00 9.90
N LYS A 130 -7.01 11.61 9.46
CA LYS A 130 -8.17 12.51 9.36
C LYS A 130 -8.79 12.83 10.72
N GLU A 131 -8.68 11.93 11.69
CA GLU A 131 -9.26 12.09 13.02
C GLU A 131 -8.46 13.11 13.83
N GLU A 132 -7.13 13.02 13.77
CA GLU A 132 -6.21 13.88 14.50
C GLU A 132 -5.70 15.06 13.66
N ASN A 133 -6.16 15.18 12.41
CA ASN A 133 -5.77 16.20 11.45
C ASN A 133 -4.23 16.39 11.34
N ARG A 134 -3.48 15.28 11.43
CA ARG A 134 -2.01 15.28 11.37
C ARG A 134 -1.49 14.44 10.22
N TRP A 135 -0.24 14.71 9.85
CA TRP A 135 0.50 13.92 8.87
C TRP A 135 1.38 12.91 9.60
N GLU A 136 1.30 11.66 9.20
CA GLU A 136 2.09 10.56 9.75
C GLU A 136 3.07 10.07 8.68
N ALA A 137 4.30 9.74 9.10
CA ALA A 137 5.29 9.19 8.19
C ALA A 137 4.86 7.82 7.66
N ALA A 138 4.86 7.66 6.34
CA ALA A 138 4.54 6.40 5.69
C ALA A 138 5.81 5.57 5.49
N PHE A 139 5.81 4.37 6.03
CA PHE A 139 6.86 3.35 5.87
C PHE A 139 6.30 2.11 5.18
N GLY A 140 5.32 2.30 4.31
CA GLY A 140 4.75 1.23 3.53
C GLY A 140 3.99 1.78 2.34
N VAL A 141 3.60 0.87 1.46
CA VAL A 141 2.74 1.14 0.32
C VAL A 141 1.53 0.24 0.38
N LYS A 142 0.37 0.81 0.07
CA LYS A 142 -0.87 0.07 -0.16
C LYS A 142 -1.12 0.04 -1.67
N ILE A 143 -1.09 -1.15 -2.24
CA ILE A 143 -1.39 -1.40 -3.66
C ILE A 143 -2.88 -1.68 -3.76
N HIS A 144 -3.62 -0.81 -4.45
CA HIS A 144 -5.04 -1.01 -4.73
C HIS A 144 -5.20 -1.68 -6.09
N TYR A 145 -5.95 -2.78 -6.14
CA TYR A 145 -6.27 -3.48 -7.38
C TYR A 145 -7.70 -3.14 -7.84
N ASN A 146 -7.82 -2.85 -9.12
CA ASN A 146 -9.09 -2.69 -9.83
C ASN A 146 -9.29 -3.89 -10.75
N GLU A 147 -10.05 -4.87 -10.27
CA GLU A 147 -10.37 -6.10 -10.99
C GLU A 147 -11.09 -5.87 -12.33
N LYS A 148 -11.91 -4.81 -12.41
CA LYS A 148 -12.71 -4.52 -13.61
C LYS A 148 -11.84 -4.12 -14.80
N ASN A 149 -10.87 -3.24 -14.55
CA ASN A 149 -10.00 -2.70 -15.60
C ASN A 149 -8.65 -3.41 -15.66
N LYS A 150 -8.38 -4.33 -14.72
CA LYS A 150 -7.05 -4.93 -14.51
C LYS A 150 -5.98 -3.86 -14.34
N GLU A 151 -6.29 -2.90 -13.48
CA GLU A 151 -5.39 -1.78 -13.16
C GLU A 151 -4.99 -1.76 -11.69
N TYR A 152 -3.82 -1.21 -11.38
CA TYR A 152 -3.42 -0.94 -10.00
C TYR A 152 -2.91 0.49 -9.81
N HIS A 153 -2.95 0.98 -8.57
CA HIS A 153 -2.20 2.18 -8.16
C HIS A 153 -1.74 2.01 -6.72
N MET A 154 -0.70 2.74 -6.36
CA MET A 154 -0.07 2.66 -5.05
C MET A 154 -0.30 3.96 -4.30
N VAL A 155 -0.55 3.83 -3.00
CA VAL A 155 -0.65 4.96 -2.08
C VAL A 155 0.29 4.76 -0.90
N PRO A 156 0.81 5.83 -0.28
CA PRO A 156 1.56 5.72 0.96
C PRO A 156 0.69 5.07 2.05
N HIS A 157 1.31 4.22 2.86
CA HIS A 157 0.66 3.52 3.96
C HIS A 157 1.42 3.74 5.27
N TYR A 158 0.66 4.05 6.32
CA TYR A 158 1.13 4.11 7.69
C TYR A 158 1.02 2.71 8.30
N ASP A 159 2.14 2.17 8.78
CA ASP A 159 2.24 0.79 9.29
C ASP A 159 1.84 0.66 10.77
N GLY A 160 1.22 1.68 11.36
CA GLY A 160 0.78 1.68 12.75
C GLY A 160 1.88 1.97 13.76
N LYS A 161 3.13 2.18 13.33
CA LYS A 161 4.26 2.48 14.21
C LYS A 161 4.53 3.98 14.23
N ASP A 162 4.19 4.60 15.35
CA ASP A 162 4.45 6.02 15.60
C ASP A 162 5.93 6.21 15.89
N ARG A 163 6.72 6.44 14.84
CA ARG A 163 8.18 6.62 14.91
C ARG A 163 8.57 8.03 15.35
N ASP A 164 7.60 8.95 15.43
CA ASP A 164 7.81 10.34 15.82
C ASP A 164 7.55 10.56 17.33
N LYS A 165 6.94 9.58 18.02
CA LYS A 165 6.87 9.55 19.49
C LYS A 165 8.20 9.13 20.09
N LYS A 166 8.99 10.13 20.51
CA LYS A 166 10.10 9.96 21.45
C LYS A 166 9.60 9.81 22.88
#